data_AF-A0A535UW41-F1
#
_entry.id   AF-A0A535UW41-F1
#
_cell.length_a   1.000
_cell.length_b   1.000
_cell.length_c   1.000
_cell.angle_alpha   90.00
_cell.angle_beta   90.00
_cell.angle_gamma   90.00
#
_symmetry.space_group_name_H-M   'P 1'
#
loop_
_entity.id
_entity.type
_entity.pdbx_description
1 polymer ?
#
loop_
_entity_poly.entity_id
_entity_poly.type
_entity_poly.pdbx_seq_one_letter_code
_entity_poly.pdbx_strand_id
1 'polypeptide(L)' 'MESRLPCSGCGAELRVGGRFCPRCGAAQQRTCVGCGKPVELEDRFCAGCGAPLATAAAPAHAAP' A
#
# COMPACT_ATOMS: atom_id res chain seq x y z
N MET A 1 -13.56 6.58 -13.05
CA MET A 1 -12.76 7.24 -11.99
C MET A 1 -11.55 6.37 -11.71
N GLU A 2 -10.38 6.85 -12.06
CA GLU A 2 -9.13 6.08 -11.91
C GLU A 2 -8.62 6.33 -10.49
N SER A 3 -8.58 5.30 -9.64
CA SER A 3 -8.01 5.46 -8.30
C SER A 3 -6.49 5.58 -8.44
N ARG A 4 -5.96 6.75 -8.05
CA ARG A 4 -4.53 7.09 -8.10
C ARG A 4 -4.00 7.36 -6.71
N LEU A 5 -2.78 6.94 -6.47
CA LEU A 5 -2.06 7.02 -5.21
C LEU A 5 -0.84 7.91 -5.38
N PRO A 6 -0.51 8.80 -4.45
CA PRO A 6 0.80 9.46 -4.45
C PRO A 6 1.91 8.46 -4.09
N CYS A 7 3.03 8.52 -4.81
CA CYS A 7 4.23 7.77 -4.48
C CYS A 7 4.76 8.20 -3.11
N SER A 8 5.09 7.24 -2.24
CA SER A 8 5.72 7.54 -0.94
C SER A 8 7.16 8.01 -1.08
N GLY A 9 7.85 7.70 -2.19
CA GLY A 9 9.21 8.14 -2.45
C GLY A 9 9.32 9.51 -3.13
N CYS A 10 8.45 9.82 -4.10
CA CYS A 10 8.58 11.03 -4.92
C CYS A 10 7.30 11.87 -5.05
N GLY A 11 6.17 11.44 -4.48
CA GLY A 11 4.89 12.14 -4.58
C GLY A 11 4.18 12.06 -5.94
N ALA A 12 4.73 11.37 -6.94
CA ALA A 12 4.09 11.23 -8.26
C ALA A 12 2.76 10.46 -8.17
N GLU A 13 1.80 10.76 -9.04
CA GLU A 13 0.55 9.99 -9.16
C GLU A 13 0.80 8.61 -9.79
N LEU A 14 0.49 7.54 -9.06
CA LEU A 14 0.55 6.16 -9.52
C LEU A 14 -0.84 5.57 -9.62
N ARG A 15 -0.99 4.57 -10.49
CA ARG A 15 -2.18 3.73 -10.49
C ARG A 15 -2.14 2.76 -9.31
N VAL A 16 -3.27 2.56 -8.65
CA VAL A 16 -3.46 1.50 -7.65
C VAL A 16 -3.09 0.13 -8.25
N GLY A 17 -2.39 -0.71 -7.50
CA GLY A 17 -1.91 -2.03 -7.97
C GLY A 17 -0.52 -2.04 -8.60
N GLY A 18 0.17 -0.89 -8.66
CA GLY A 18 1.53 -0.80 -9.20
C GLY A 18 2.56 -1.33 -8.21
N ARG A 19 3.38 -2.32 -8.61
CA ARG A 19 4.44 -2.88 -7.75
C ARG A 19 5.55 -1.87 -7.41
N PHE A 20 5.88 -1.03 -8.38
CA PHE A 20 6.95 -0.04 -8.30
C PHE A 20 6.48 1.26 -8.96
N CYS A 21 7.06 2.37 -8.53
CA CYS A 21 6.85 3.66 -9.17
C CYS A 21 7.58 3.72 -10.51
N PRO A 22 6.89 3.95 -11.64
CA PRO A 22 7.55 4.10 -12.95
C PRO A 22 8.32 5.42 -13.07
N ARG A 23 8.15 6.36 -12.14
CA ARG A 23 8.85 7.67 -12.13
C ARG A 23 10.16 7.62 -11.36
N CYS A 24 10.17 7.06 -10.16
CA CYS A 24 11.36 7.05 -9.30
C CYS A 24 11.92 5.65 -8.98
N GLY A 25 11.20 4.58 -9.34
CA GLY A 25 11.60 3.21 -9.03
C GLY A 25 11.31 2.75 -7.60
N ALA A 26 10.70 3.59 -6.75
CA ALA A 26 10.36 3.21 -5.38
C ALA A 26 9.38 2.03 -5.35
N ALA A 27 9.62 1.08 -4.44
CA ALA A 27 8.73 -0.07 -4.23
C ALA A 27 7.43 0.38 -3.55
N GLN A 28 6.31 0.10 -4.20
CA GLN A 28 4.98 0.43 -3.70
C GLN A 28 4.27 -0.77 -3.06
N GLN A 29 5.06 -1.81 -2.77
CA GLN A 29 4.65 -3.02 -2.08
C GLN A 29 5.59 -3.22 -0.90
N ARG A 30 5.05 -3.78 0.18
CA ARG A 30 5.83 -4.18 1.34
C ARG A 30 5.73 -5.68 1.51
N THR A 31 6.63 -6.23 2.31
CA THR A 31 6.57 -7.63 2.69
C THR A 31 5.98 -7.72 4.09
N CYS A 32 5.03 -8.62 4.29
CA CYS A 32 4.48 -8.86 5.62
C CYS A 32 5.58 -9.39 6.53
N VAL A 33 5.86 -8.70 7.64
CA VAL A 33 6.84 -9.15 8.64
C VAL A 33 6.40 -10.41 9.40
N GLY A 34 5.10 -10.71 9.40
CA GLY A 34 4.56 -11.89 10.09
C GLY A 34 4.65 -13.19 9.29
N CYS A 35 4.58 -13.13 7.94
CA CYS A 35 4.58 -14.33 7.10
C CYS A 35 5.48 -14.28 5.86
N GLY A 36 6.10 -13.15 5.56
CA GLY A 36 6.97 -12.99 4.39
C GLY A 36 6.23 -12.82 3.05
N LYS A 37 4.88 -12.80 3.01
CA LYS A 37 4.14 -12.58 1.76
C LYS A 37 4.19 -11.12 1.30
N PRO A 38 4.22 -10.86 -0.01
CA PRO A 38 4.06 -9.52 -0.55
C PRO A 38 2.64 -9.00 -0.27
N VAL A 39 2.54 -7.74 0.12
CA VAL A 39 1.30 -7.03 0.44
C VAL A 39 1.38 -5.60 -0.10
N GLU A 40 0.25 -5.00 -0.49
CA GLU A 40 0.21 -3.63 -1.00
C GLU A 40 0.53 -2.62 0.14
N LEU A 41 0.99 -1.42 -0.20
CA LEU A 41 1.11 -0.34 0.78
C LEU A 41 -0.25 0.11 1.35
N GLU A 42 -1.32 0.03 0.55
CA GLU A 42 -2.69 0.33 0.97
C GLU A 42 -3.32 -0.75 1.86
N ASP A 43 -2.79 -1.99 1.81
CA ASP A 43 -3.30 -3.08 2.64
C ASP A 43 -3.06 -2.78 4.12
N ARG A 44 -4.16 -2.80 4.88
CA ARG A 44 -4.13 -2.71 6.35
C ARG A 44 -3.83 -4.04 7.00
N PHE A 45 -4.11 -5.14 6.31
CA PHE A 45 -3.99 -6.49 6.82
C PHE A 45 -3.37 -7.37 5.75
N CYS A 46 -2.54 -8.31 6.18
CA CYS A 46 -2.00 -9.29 5.24
C CYS A 46 -3.08 -10.26 4.80
N ALA A 47 -3.41 -10.31 3.50
CA ALA A 47 -4.31 -11.31 2.92
C ALA A 47 -3.79 -12.77 3.03
N GLY A 48 -2.54 -12.96 3.45
CA GLY A 48 -1.96 -14.28 3.70
C GLY A 48 -2.19 -14.81 5.11
N CYS A 49 -1.84 -14.01 6.13
CA CYS A 49 -1.83 -14.45 7.52
C CYS A 49 -2.77 -13.65 8.44
N GLY A 50 -3.41 -12.58 7.94
CA GLY A 50 -4.25 -11.69 8.74
C GLY A 50 -3.50 -10.70 9.63
N ALA A 51 -2.16 -10.70 9.64
CA ALA A 51 -1.39 -9.79 10.48
C ALA A 51 -1.64 -8.31 10.10
N PRO A 52 -1.76 -7.41 11.10
CA PRO A 52 -1.94 -5.98 10.85
C PRO A 52 -0.66 -5.39 10.24
N LEU A 53 -0.83 -4.67 9.14
CA LEU A 53 0.23 -3.95 8.45
C LEU A 53 0.11 -2.48 8.86
N ALA A 54 1.17 -1.90 9.40
CA ALA A 54 1.20 -0.49 9.75
C ALA A 54 1.14 0.36 8.47
N THR A 55 -0.05 0.69 7.98
CA THR A 55 -0.23 1.69 6.94
C THR A 55 -0.42 3.06 7.59
N ALA A 56 0.35 4.06 7.13
CA ALA A 56 0.30 5.43 7.63
C ALA A 56 -0.86 6.24 7.03
N ALA A 57 -1.92 5.58 6.54
CA ALA A 57 -3.14 6.24 6.09
C ALA A 57 -4.35 5.62 6.83
N ALA A 58 -4.72 6.31 7.91
CA ALA A 58 -5.89 6.02 8.73
C ALA A 58 -7.14 5.77 7.86
N PRO A 59 -7.98 4.77 8.18
CA PRO A 59 -9.38 4.89 7.82
C PRO A 59 -9.97 5.86 8.81
N ALA A 60 -10.27 7.08 8.36
CA ALA A 60 -11.52 7.66 8.77
C ALA A 60 -12.64 6.80 8.15
N HIS A 61 -12.93 5.66 8.76
CA HIS A 61 -14.20 4.97 8.59
C HIS A 61 -14.90 5.03 9.94
N ALA A 62 -15.33 6.25 10.28
CA ALA A 62 -16.43 6.43 11.19
C ALA A 62 -17.68 5.93 10.45
N ALA A 63 -18.10 4.72 10.77
CA ALA A 63 -19.41 4.21 10.44
C ALA A 63 -20.46 4.94 11.32
N PRO A 64 -21.65 5.30 10.81
CA PRO A 64 -22.77 5.70 11.66
C PRO A 64 -23.32 4.53 12.47
#